data_AF-A0A5N6TUD4-F1
#
_entry.id   AF-A0A5N6TUD4-F1
#
_cell.length_a   1.000
_cell.length_b   1.000
_cell.length_c   1.000
_cell.angle_alpha   90.00
_cell.angle_beta   90.00
_cell.angle_gamma   90.00
#
_symmetry.space_group_name_H-M   'P 1'
#
loop_
_entity.id
_entity.type
_entity.pdbx_description
1 polymer ?
#
loop_
_entity_poly.entity_id
_entity_poly.type
_entity_poly.pdbx_seq_one_letter_code
_entity_poly.pdbx_strand_id
1 'polypeptide(L)'
;MEPRFRDRIVELQLHPPRLLMAAQALTEAHIPIVEYGDQIQFRMGVPTVLIQVEWAIQDIHLPHATNTLTSHGFPQTQTPTPGHTTNTITHLIDATGWQRIILHPLSTLNLGIGDTAPVQSTFDYGVRVYTPKPVRYLLSLIQYLLDHPVTDNGRQRVYVYLKAFIGYFVFRDPLHTGGTGVTGYIGGEVFYNVHQAHPDWKYAVLVRNQDKAAQVTSQYPDVRTVLGDLDSLAVIEEEVKNADIVFNCADCDHVASAEAIAKGVAHHTPEKPVWLIHTSGTGILTVEDFRTNTWGLYRAKEHNDWEGVDELVNLPDDSLHRNVDKIIIEAGLRSPQSVKTVVVCPPTIYGPGRGPGNQKSVQAYWLASAVLQRKKGFLVGEGKNIWHQVHVQDLSNVYRALGDAAAAGGGNATWNDKGYYLAENGQFVWGDIQRQVAQVAYEKKLIPSPDVESIPDAQVTELNQFGLYAWGSSSRGHALRARKLLGWSPNKPSLKELIPEIVDIEAKALGL
;
A
#
# COMPACT_ATOMS: atom_id res chain seq x y z
N MET A 1 -15.50 9.22 15.49
CA MET A 1 -14.09 8.78 15.61
C MET A 1 -13.95 7.36 16.14
N GLU A 2 -15.03 6.60 16.36
CA GLU A 2 -14.89 5.13 16.35
C GLU A 2 -15.16 4.64 14.92
N PRO A 3 -14.16 4.09 14.22
CA PRO A 3 -14.41 3.44 12.93
C PRO A 3 -15.29 2.20 13.16
N ARG A 4 -16.15 1.87 12.18
CA ARG A 4 -16.94 0.62 12.15
C ARG A 4 -16.07 -0.64 11.87
N PHE A 5 -14.78 -0.56 12.18
CA PHE A 5 -13.75 -1.59 11.96
C PHE A 5 -13.55 -2.47 13.21
N ARG A 6 -14.59 -2.65 14.01
CA ARG A 6 -14.54 -3.53 15.19
C ARG A 6 -14.88 -4.94 14.75
N ASP A 7 -13.84 -5.74 14.46
CA ASP A 7 -13.76 -7.12 15.00
C ASP A 7 -12.52 -7.93 14.59
N ARG A 8 -11.59 -7.45 13.73
CA ARG A 8 -10.47 -8.32 13.26
C ARG A 8 -9.07 -7.71 13.06
N ILE A 9 -8.72 -6.58 13.68
CA ILE A 9 -7.32 -6.07 13.68
C ILE A 9 -6.76 -6.01 15.10
N VAL A 10 -6.99 -7.06 15.90
CA VAL A 10 -6.45 -7.14 17.27
C VAL A 10 -5.10 -7.88 17.31
N GLU A 11 -4.71 -8.61 16.26
CA GLU A 11 -3.52 -9.47 16.29
C GLU A 11 -2.29 -8.93 15.54
N LEU A 12 -2.35 -7.76 14.88
CA LEU A 12 -1.29 -7.32 13.95
C LEU A 12 -0.42 -6.13 14.41
N GLN A 13 -0.79 -5.38 15.44
CA GLN A 13 0.12 -4.37 15.99
C GLN A 13 1.11 -5.06 16.95
N LEU A 14 2.36 -5.22 16.50
CA LEU A 14 3.48 -5.68 17.32
C LEU A 14 3.83 -4.62 18.37
N HIS A 15 3.13 -4.62 19.50
CA HIS A 15 3.42 -3.75 20.63
C HIS A 15 4.06 -4.54 21.78
N PRO A 16 5.10 -3.99 22.43
CA PRO A 16 5.61 -4.57 23.66
C PRO A 16 4.51 -4.57 24.72
N PRO A 17 4.36 -5.64 25.52
CA PRO A 17 3.48 -5.66 26.69
C PRO A 17 3.70 -4.48 27.66
N ARG A 18 4.86 -3.82 27.59
CA ARG A 18 5.18 -2.64 28.41
C ARG A 18 4.38 -1.40 28.02
N LEU A 19 3.97 -1.23 26.75
CA LEU A 19 3.15 -0.07 26.36
C LEU A 19 1.76 -0.07 27.00
N LEU A 20 1.18 -1.26 27.16
CA LEU A 20 -0.04 -1.49 27.91
C LEU A 20 0.10 -0.96 29.35
N MET A 21 1.20 -1.32 30.01
CA MET A 21 1.49 -0.89 31.38
C MET A 21 1.62 0.63 31.51
N ALA A 22 2.25 1.30 30.54
CA ALA A 22 2.39 2.76 30.56
C ALA A 22 1.03 3.49 30.47
N ALA A 23 0.15 3.05 29.56
CA ALA A 23 -1.18 3.63 29.40
C ALA A 23 -2.06 3.37 30.63
N GLN A 24 -1.98 2.18 31.21
CA GLN A 24 -2.69 1.80 32.44
C GLN A 24 -2.20 2.65 33.63
N ALA A 25 -0.89 2.76 33.83
CA ALA A 25 -0.31 3.54 34.94
C ALA A 25 -0.76 5.01 34.92
N LEU A 26 -0.76 5.64 33.73
CA LEU A 26 -1.26 7.02 33.58
C LEU A 26 -2.77 7.12 33.84
N THR A 27 -3.55 6.14 33.40
CA THR A 27 -5.00 6.13 33.59
C THR A 27 -5.39 5.89 35.06
N GLU A 28 -4.72 4.97 35.75
CA GLU A 28 -4.89 4.70 37.18
C GLU A 28 -4.49 5.91 38.04
N ALA A 29 -3.48 6.67 37.61
CA ALA A 29 -3.11 7.96 38.19
C ALA A 29 -4.10 9.09 37.84
N HIS A 30 -5.22 8.79 37.18
CA HIS A 30 -6.25 9.74 36.76
C HIS A 30 -5.71 10.85 35.84
N ILE A 31 -4.69 10.55 35.04
CA ILE A 31 -4.12 11.48 34.06
C ILE A 31 -4.81 11.25 32.70
N PRO A 32 -5.55 12.24 32.17
CA PRO A 32 -6.17 12.11 30.84
C PRO A 32 -5.12 12.05 29.73
N ILE A 33 -5.11 10.95 28.98
CA ILE A 33 -4.25 10.76 27.81
C ILE A 33 -5.02 11.18 26.56
N VAL A 34 -4.40 12.01 25.71
CA VAL A 34 -4.91 12.31 24.38
C VAL A 34 -3.97 11.69 23.35
N GLU A 35 -4.43 10.68 22.61
CA GLU A 35 -3.61 10.12 21.53
C GLU A 35 -3.48 11.09 20.37
N TYR A 36 -2.25 11.23 19.87
CA TYR A 36 -1.89 12.17 18.82
C TYR A 36 -1.07 11.49 17.71
N GLY A 37 -0.77 12.23 16.63
CA GLY A 37 0.15 11.80 15.58
C GLY A 37 -0.26 10.51 14.86
N ASP A 38 0.68 9.56 14.74
CA ASP A 38 0.48 8.30 14.03
C ASP A 38 -0.67 7.45 14.57
N GLN A 39 -0.99 7.55 15.87
CA GLN A 39 -2.15 6.85 16.42
C GLN A 39 -3.47 7.36 15.84
N ILE A 40 -3.54 8.64 15.45
CA ILE A 40 -4.72 9.18 14.78
C ILE A 40 -4.78 8.62 13.35
N GLN A 41 -3.64 8.51 12.65
CA GLN A 41 -3.61 7.87 11.32
C GLN A 41 -4.06 6.42 11.38
N PHE A 42 -3.58 5.66 12.36
CA PHE A 42 -4.02 4.28 12.60
C PHE A 42 -5.53 4.20 12.85
N ARG A 43 -6.09 5.11 13.67
CA ARG A 43 -7.55 5.20 13.89
C ARG A 43 -8.34 5.57 12.63
N MET A 44 -7.70 6.15 11.62
CA MET A 44 -8.27 6.42 10.30
C MET A 44 -8.13 5.22 9.34
N GLY A 45 -7.59 4.08 9.78
CA GLY A 45 -7.39 2.91 8.94
C GLY A 45 -6.14 2.98 8.05
N VAL A 46 -5.23 3.92 8.31
CA VAL A 46 -3.92 3.93 7.65
C VAL A 46 -3.08 2.78 8.24
N PRO A 47 -2.49 1.89 7.41
CA PRO A 47 -1.70 0.76 7.87
C PRO A 47 -0.32 1.22 8.38
N THR A 48 -0.30 1.94 9.51
CA THR A 48 0.89 2.46 10.17
C THR A 48 1.31 1.54 11.31
N VAL A 49 2.58 1.16 11.38
CA VAL A 49 3.15 0.47 12.56
C VAL A 49 3.47 1.52 13.62
N LEU A 50 2.84 1.44 14.80
CA LEU A 50 3.05 2.44 15.86
C LEU A 50 4.32 2.10 16.67
N ILE A 51 5.47 2.44 16.10
CA ILE A 51 6.78 2.27 16.74
C ILE A 51 7.01 3.35 17.80
N GLN A 52 6.54 4.57 17.54
CA GLN A 52 6.56 5.71 18.44
C GLN A 52 5.17 5.96 19.01
N VAL A 53 5.11 6.31 20.31
CA VAL A 53 3.84 6.59 20.99
C VAL A 53 3.77 8.08 21.29
N GLU A 54 2.84 8.79 20.64
CA GLU A 54 2.61 10.20 20.88
C GLU A 54 1.36 10.43 21.73
N TRP A 55 1.55 10.94 22.94
CA TRP A 55 0.46 11.30 23.84
C TRP A 55 0.52 12.79 24.15
N ALA A 56 -0.58 13.49 23.97
CA ALA A 56 -0.75 14.84 24.46
C ALA A 56 -1.38 14.81 25.87
N ILE A 57 -0.79 15.57 26.78
CA ILE A 57 -1.18 15.64 28.19
C ILE A 57 -1.43 17.11 28.55
N GLN A 58 -2.43 17.38 29.39
CA GLN A 58 -2.62 18.74 29.90
C GLN A 58 -1.38 19.19 30.66
N ASP A 59 -0.92 20.41 30.42
CA ASP A 59 0.33 20.94 30.94
C ASP A 59 0.48 20.78 32.46
N ILE A 60 -0.62 20.99 33.21
CA ILE A 60 -0.67 20.84 34.67
C ILE A 60 -0.38 19.41 35.14
N HIS A 61 -0.61 18.40 34.29
CA HIS A 61 -0.41 17.00 34.61
C HIS A 61 0.94 16.47 34.12
N LEU A 62 1.69 17.20 33.29
CA LEU A 62 2.98 16.73 32.77
C LEU A 62 3.98 16.31 33.86
N PRO A 63 4.19 17.09 34.94
CA PRO A 63 5.10 16.67 36.02
C PRO A 63 4.65 15.38 36.71
N HIS A 64 3.33 15.18 36.84
CA HIS A 64 2.79 13.96 37.42
C HIS A 64 2.93 12.78 36.46
N ALA A 65 2.65 12.98 35.17
CA ALA A 65 2.78 11.97 34.12
C ALA A 65 4.21 11.46 33.98
N THR A 66 5.21 12.36 33.95
CA THR A 66 6.63 11.95 33.89
C THR A 66 7.04 11.14 35.12
N ASN A 67 6.62 11.55 36.31
CA ASN A 67 6.92 10.83 37.55
C ASN A 67 6.27 9.43 37.56
N THR A 68 5.02 9.33 37.12
CA THR A 68 4.29 8.06 37.00
C THR A 68 4.97 7.13 35.99
N LEU A 69 5.33 7.61 34.80
CA LEU A 69 6.05 6.79 33.82
C LEU A 69 7.41 6.32 34.35
N THR A 70 8.17 7.22 34.98
CA THR A 70 9.49 6.90 35.52
C THR A 70 9.39 5.84 36.63
N SER A 71 8.44 5.97 37.55
CA SER A 71 8.23 5.00 38.64
C SER A 71 7.76 3.62 38.14
N HIS A 72 7.15 3.56 36.96
CA HIS A 72 6.69 2.31 36.31
C HIS A 72 7.70 1.75 35.30
N GLY A 73 8.95 2.22 35.33
CA GLY A 73 10.06 1.63 34.56
C GLY A 73 10.23 2.20 33.15
N PHE A 74 9.68 3.38 32.88
CA PHE A 74 9.89 4.13 31.63
C PHE A 74 10.77 5.36 31.92
N PRO A 75 12.10 5.22 31.93
CA PRO A 75 12.97 6.32 32.32
C PRO A 75 12.88 7.47 31.30
N GLN A 76 12.85 8.70 31.82
CA GLN A 76 12.94 9.89 31.00
C GLN A 76 14.33 9.98 30.34
N THR A 77 14.38 10.41 29.09
CA THR A 77 15.63 10.71 28.37
C THR A 77 15.68 12.18 27.95
N GLN A 78 16.87 12.76 27.98
CA GLN A 78 17.14 14.08 27.41
C GLN A 78 17.61 14.00 25.95
N THR A 79 17.76 12.78 25.42
CA THR A 79 18.15 12.58 24.02
C THR A 79 17.03 13.11 23.13
N PRO A 80 17.30 14.08 22.24
CA PRO A 80 16.29 14.57 21.32
C PRO A 80 15.68 13.42 20.52
N THR A 81 14.37 13.46 20.32
CA THR A 81 13.70 12.53 19.41
C THR A 81 13.68 13.17 18.02
N PRO A 82 14.30 12.53 17.01
CA PRO A 82 14.33 13.07 15.64
C PRO A 82 12.92 13.44 15.17
N GLY A 83 12.77 14.65 14.64
CA GLY A 83 11.48 15.16 14.16
C GLY A 83 10.55 15.74 15.25
N HIS A 84 10.92 15.73 16.54
CA HIS A 84 10.12 16.34 17.62
C HIS A 84 10.75 17.64 18.14
N THR A 85 9.92 18.58 18.57
CA THR A 85 10.37 19.87 19.11
C THR A 85 10.95 19.72 20.52
N THR A 86 11.75 20.69 20.94
CA THR A 86 12.42 20.73 22.26
C THR A 86 11.47 20.79 23.45
N ASN A 87 10.18 21.05 23.21
CA ASN A 87 9.18 21.22 24.28
C ASN A 87 8.42 19.91 24.59
N THR A 88 8.86 18.79 24.04
CA THR A 88 8.32 17.46 24.32
C THR A 88 9.11 16.74 25.42
N ILE A 89 8.46 15.90 26.20
CA ILE A 89 9.11 15.03 27.20
C ILE A 89 9.16 13.61 26.63
N THR A 90 10.34 13.00 26.62
CA THR A 90 10.53 11.66 26.03
C THR A 90 10.88 10.63 27.12
N HIS A 91 10.20 9.49 27.10
CA HIS A 91 10.51 8.31 27.92
C HIS A 91 10.87 7.11 27.05
N LEU A 92 11.77 6.25 27.54
CA LEU A 92 12.19 5.05 26.82
C LEU A 92 11.29 3.85 27.18
N ILE A 93 10.87 3.09 26.18
CA ILE A 93 10.08 1.85 26.36
C ILE A 93 11.01 0.63 26.51
N ASP A 94 12.09 0.65 25.74
CA ASP A 94 13.10 -0.40 25.71
C ASP A 94 14.50 0.17 26.06
N ALA A 95 15.43 -0.73 26.40
CA ALA A 95 16.79 -0.36 26.76
C ALA A 95 17.64 0.09 25.55
N THR A 96 17.21 -0.21 24.33
CA THR A 96 17.92 0.17 23.09
C THR A 96 17.61 1.62 22.67
N GLY A 97 16.56 2.22 23.25
CA GLY A 97 16.08 3.55 22.92
C GLY A 97 15.37 3.65 21.57
N TRP A 98 15.03 2.50 20.98
CA TRP A 98 14.35 2.39 19.69
C TRP A 98 12.88 2.81 19.80
N GLN A 99 12.18 2.32 20.83
CA GLN A 99 10.80 2.69 21.11
C GLN A 99 10.71 3.74 22.22
N ARG A 100 9.90 4.77 21.98
CA ARG A 100 9.77 5.95 22.85
C ARG A 100 8.30 6.34 23.08
N ILE A 101 8.01 6.81 24.29
CA ILE A 101 6.79 7.55 24.63
C ILE A 101 7.13 9.04 24.58
N ILE A 102 6.37 9.80 23.81
CA ILE A 102 6.56 11.23 23.61
C ILE A 102 5.34 11.94 24.16
N LEU A 103 5.57 12.71 25.23
CA LEU A 103 4.54 13.53 25.86
C LEU A 103 4.60 14.95 25.27
N HIS A 104 3.53 15.34 24.62
CA HIS A 104 3.31 16.70 24.14
C HIS A 104 2.47 17.47 25.17
N PRO A 105 2.90 18.67 25.61
CA PRO A 105 1.98 19.59 26.28
C PRO A 105 0.83 19.93 25.33
N LEU A 106 -0.41 19.79 25.80
CA LEU A 106 -1.59 20.10 24.98
C LEU A 106 -1.57 21.53 24.43
N SER A 107 -1.03 22.48 25.21
CA SER A 107 -0.88 23.87 24.77
C SER A 107 0.03 24.01 23.54
N THR A 108 1.11 23.22 23.44
CA THR A 108 2.04 23.26 22.31
C THR A 108 1.42 22.74 21.01
N LEU A 109 0.34 21.98 21.13
CA LEU A 109 -0.45 21.51 19.99
C LEU A 109 -1.62 22.46 19.68
N ASN A 110 -1.75 23.59 20.37
CA ASN A 110 -2.91 24.48 20.26
C ASN A 110 -4.25 23.74 20.52
N LEU A 111 -4.25 22.82 21.48
CA LEU A 111 -5.41 22.01 21.86
C LEU A 111 -5.74 22.17 23.35
N GLY A 112 -7.02 22.23 23.68
CA GLY A 112 -7.52 22.03 25.04
C GLY A 112 -8.16 20.65 25.21
N ILE A 113 -8.35 20.18 26.45
CA ILE A 113 -9.04 18.91 26.68
C ILE A 113 -10.48 18.92 26.14
N GLY A 114 -11.15 20.08 26.16
CA GLY A 114 -12.49 20.26 25.57
C GLY A 114 -12.53 20.12 24.05
N ASP A 115 -11.38 20.17 23.38
CA ASP A 115 -11.22 19.94 21.95
C ASP A 115 -11.08 18.45 21.61
N THR A 116 -11.12 17.57 22.61
CA THR A 116 -10.97 16.13 22.46
C THR A 116 -12.28 15.38 22.67
N ALA A 117 -12.32 14.10 22.31
CA ALA A 117 -13.44 13.21 22.53
C ALA A 117 -12.93 11.86 23.07
N PRO A 118 -13.69 11.20 23.96
CA PRO A 118 -13.29 9.93 24.55
C PRO A 118 -13.36 8.79 23.52
N VAL A 119 -12.36 7.91 23.55
CA VAL A 119 -12.21 6.73 22.69
C VAL A 119 -11.59 5.58 23.49
N GLN A 120 -11.66 4.35 22.98
CA GLN A 120 -10.83 3.25 23.49
C GLN A 120 -9.38 3.47 23.05
N SER A 121 -8.41 3.18 23.91
CA SER A 121 -6.97 3.29 23.58
C SER A 121 -6.62 2.41 22.37
N THR A 122 -5.70 2.90 21.55
CA THR A 122 -5.15 2.15 20.40
C THR A 122 -4.30 0.97 20.87
N PHE A 123 -3.76 1.05 22.09
CA PHE A 123 -2.89 0.02 22.68
C PHE A 123 -3.60 -0.86 23.72
N ASP A 124 -4.77 -0.43 24.24
CA ASP A 124 -5.57 -1.17 25.22
C ASP A 124 -7.06 -0.81 25.14
N TYR A 125 -7.86 -1.67 24.52
CA TYR A 125 -9.30 -1.43 24.39
C TYR A 125 -10.07 -1.41 25.74
N GLY A 126 -9.47 -1.90 26.82
CA GLY A 126 -9.98 -1.79 28.19
C GLY A 126 -9.78 -0.41 28.81
N VAL A 127 -8.89 0.40 28.26
CA VAL A 127 -8.57 1.75 28.75
C VAL A 127 -9.27 2.81 27.91
N ARG A 128 -9.90 3.78 28.59
CA ARG A 128 -10.52 4.95 27.94
C ARG A 128 -9.52 6.10 27.91
N VAL A 129 -9.22 6.57 26.71
CA VAL A 129 -8.37 7.74 26.44
C VAL A 129 -9.17 8.75 25.62
N TYR A 130 -8.51 9.81 25.19
CA TYR A 130 -9.08 10.84 24.34
C TYR A 130 -8.35 10.89 22.99
N THR A 131 -9.00 11.50 22.01
CA THR A 131 -8.37 11.89 20.74
C THR A 131 -8.93 13.26 20.32
N PRO A 132 -8.16 14.13 19.64
CA PRO A 132 -8.64 15.44 19.25
C PRO A 132 -9.82 15.34 18.26
N LYS A 133 -10.83 16.20 18.40
CA LYS A 133 -11.93 16.32 17.44
C LYS A 133 -11.36 16.66 16.05
N PRO A 134 -11.91 16.14 14.94
CA PRO A 134 -11.28 16.24 13.62
C PRO A 134 -10.90 17.67 13.22
N VAL A 135 -11.82 18.62 13.34
CA VAL A 135 -11.55 20.05 13.01
C VAL A 135 -10.44 20.63 13.89
N ARG A 136 -10.36 20.22 15.15
CA ARG A 136 -9.35 20.69 16.09
C ARG A 136 -7.99 20.07 15.81
N TYR A 137 -7.96 18.80 15.43
CA TYR A 137 -6.73 18.16 14.96
C TYR A 137 -6.18 18.86 13.70
N LEU A 138 -7.04 19.12 12.70
CA LEU A 138 -6.63 19.86 11.50
C LEU A 138 -6.01 21.22 11.84
N LEU A 139 -6.70 22.00 12.69
CA LEU A 139 -6.21 23.30 13.13
C LEU A 139 -4.89 23.19 13.90
N SER A 140 -4.71 22.15 14.74
CA SER A 140 -3.44 21.93 15.45
C SER A 140 -2.26 21.75 14.49
N LEU A 141 -2.46 20.97 13.42
CA LEU A 141 -1.42 20.72 12.42
C LEU A 141 -1.11 21.96 11.59
N ILE A 142 -2.14 22.69 11.14
CA ILE A 142 -1.98 23.94 10.39
C ILE A 142 -1.24 24.98 11.24
N GLN A 143 -1.67 25.16 12.50
CA GLN A 143 -1.06 26.14 13.38
C GLN A 143 0.39 25.80 13.68
N TYR A 144 0.73 24.52 13.88
CA TYR A 144 2.13 24.10 14.00
C TYR A 144 2.95 24.52 12.77
N LEU A 145 2.42 24.34 11.56
CA LEU A 145 3.08 24.78 10.31
C LEU A 145 3.12 26.31 10.13
N LEU A 146 2.33 27.08 10.88
CA LEU A 146 2.42 28.54 10.87
C LEU A 146 3.44 29.04 11.88
N ASP A 147 3.54 28.38 13.04
CA ASP A 147 4.36 28.81 14.17
C ASP A 147 5.84 28.43 14.03
N HIS A 148 6.17 27.44 13.17
CA HIS A 148 7.54 26.92 13.03
C HIS A 148 8.16 27.29 11.67
N PRO A 149 9.43 27.71 11.61
CA PRO A 149 10.10 28.09 10.37
C PRO A 149 10.26 26.89 9.42
N VAL A 150 10.35 27.14 8.10
CA VAL A 150 10.45 26.07 7.08
C VAL A 150 11.62 25.10 7.31
N THR A 151 12.67 25.55 8.00
CA THR A 151 13.85 24.75 8.38
C THR A 151 13.64 23.84 9.58
N ASP A 152 12.47 23.88 10.23
CA ASP A 152 12.14 23.03 11.37
C ASP A 152 11.88 21.58 10.91
N ASN A 153 12.67 20.64 11.44
CA ASN A 153 12.63 19.22 11.09
C ASN A 153 11.29 18.55 11.45
N GLY A 154 10.53 19.09 12.40
CA GLY A 154 9.20 18.58 12.78
C GLY A 154 8.11 18.91 11.78
N ARG A 155 8.33 19.87 10.87
CA ARG A 155 7.36 20.20 9.80
C ARG A 155 7.12 19.05 8.85
N GLN A 156 8.14 18.23 8.56
CA GLN A 156 7.97 17.09 7.66
C GLN A 156 6.98 16.07 8.23
N ARG A 157 7.11 15.75 9.53
CA ARG A 157 6.17 14.88 10.25
C ARG A 157 4.76 15.46 10.23
N VAL A 158 4.61 16.74 10.55
CA VAL A 158 3.29 17.41 10.56
C VAL A 158 2.70 17.49 9.15
N TYR A 159 3.51 17.63 8.11
CA TYR A 159 3.07 17.57 6.72
C TYR A 159 2.50 16.18 6.37
N VAL A 160 3.16 15.10 6.80
CA VAL A 160 2.64 13.73 6.63
C VAL A 160 1.28 13.58 7.32
N TYR A 161 1.16 14.05 8.57
CA TYR A 161 -0.09 13.98 9.35
C TYR A 161 -1.21 14.78 8.69
N LEU A 162 -0.89 15.99 8.21
CA LEU A 162 -1.84 16.87 7.55
C LEU A 162 -2.31 16.28 6.23
N LYS A 163 -1.39 15.74 5.43
CA LYS A 163 -1.71 15.07 4.17
C LYS A 163 -2.60 13.85 4.39
N ALA A 164 -2.28 13.02 5.40
CA ALA A 164 -3.08 11.86 5.79
C ALA A 164 -4.50 12.27 6.22
N PHE A 165 -4.58 13.25 7.11
CA PHE A 165 -5.84 13.74 7.63
C PHE A 165 -6.70 14.39 6.56
N ILE A 166 -6.13 15.24 5.71
CA ILE A 166 -6.85 15.88 4.59
C ILE A 166 -7.33 14.81 3.60
N GLY A 167 -6.48 13.86 3.24
CA GLY A 167 -6.87 12.70 2.43
C GLY A 167 -8.13 12.05 3.00
N TYR A 168 -8.05 11.58 4.25
CA TYR A 168 -9.11 10.78 4.84
C TYR A 168 -10.37 11.59 5.20
N PHE A 169 -10.27 12.75 5.85
CA PHE A 169 -11.43 13.49 6.35
C PHE A 169 -12.01 14.50 5.38
N VAL A 170 -11.19 15.13 4.55
CA VAL A 170 -11.64 16.16 3.60
C VAL A 170 -12.00 15.52 2.28
N PHE A 171 -11.12 14.67 1.76
CA PHE A 171 -11.33 14.03 0.46
C PHE A 171 -12.00 12.65 0.53
N ARG A 172 -12.18 12.07 1.73
CA ARG A 172 -12.60 10.66 1.91
C ARG A 172 -11.72 9.70 1.10
N ASP A 173 -10.47 10.08 0.94
CA ASP A 173 -9.44 9.38 0.20
C ASP A 173 -8.49 8.77 1.23
N PRO A 174 -8.58 7.47 1.52
CA PRO A 174 -7.70 6.85 2.49
C PRO A 174 -6.28 6.74 1.92
N LEU A 175 -5.54 7.84 1.74
CA LEU A 175 -4.13 7.94 1.27
C LEU A 175 -3.68 7.03 0.10
N HIS A 176 -4.58 6.33 -0.57
CA HIS A 176 -4.40 5.63 -1.83
C HIS A 176 -4.57 6.67 -2.93
N THR A 177 -3.56 7.53 -3.06
CA THR A 177 -3.48 8.53 -4.13
C THR A 177 -3.39 7.93 -5.55
N GLY A 178 -3.40 6.59 -5.66
CA GLY A 178 -3.69 5.88 -6.90
C GLY A 178 -5.19 5.70 -7.11
N GLY A 179 -5.68 5.82 -8.34
CA GLY A 179 -7.01 5.30 -8.65
C GLY A 179 -7.05 3.78 -8.39
N THR A 180 -8.22 3.26 -8.07
CA THR A 180 -8.47 1.82 -7.93
C THR A 180 -9.43 1.37 -9.02
N GLY A 181 -9.43 0.06 -9.31
CA GLY A 181 -10.26 -0.53 -10.36
C GLY A 181 -10.00 0.11 -11.72
N VAL A 182 -11.07 0.49 -12.43
CA VAL A 182 -10.99 1.12 -13.76
C VAL A 182 -10.26 2.48 -13.77
N THR A 183 -10.20 3.16 -12.62
CA THR A 183 -9.46 4.42 -12.51
C THR A 183 -8.03 4.23 -12.03
N GLY A 184 -7.64 3.00 -11.70
CA GLY A 184 -6.28 2.63 -11.33
C GLY A 184 -5.39 2.30 -12.51
N TYR A 185 -4.11 2.06 -12.22
CA TYR A 185 -3.10 1.85 -13.24
C TYR A 185 -3.29 0.53 -13.99
N ILE A 186 -3.31 -0.60 -13.26
CA ILE A 186 -3.55 -1.92 -13.86
C ILE A 186 -4.99 -2.01 -14.36
N GLY A 187 -5.96 -1.77 -13.48
CA GLY A 187 -7.38 -1.94 -13.82
C GLY A 187 -7.85 -1.00 -14.94
N GLY A 188 -7.31 0.22 -15.04
CA GLY A 188 -7.61 1.12 -16.15
C GLY A 188 -7.02 0.66 -17.47
N GLU A 189 -5.79 0.15 -17.49
CA GLU A 189 -5.18 -0.42 -18.70
C GLU A 189 -5.89 -1.72 -19.14
N VAL A 190 -6.23 -2.60 -18.19
CA VAL A 190 -7.02 -3.81 -18.43
C VAL A 190 -8.37 -3.45 -19.03
N PHE A 191 -9.08 -2.50 -18.41
CA PHE A 191 -10.37 -2.04 -18.92
C PHE A 191 -10.26 -1.46 -20.32
N TYR A 192 -9.28 -0.59 -20.58
CA TYR A 192 -9.03 -0.04 -21.91
C TYR A 192 -8.86 -1.16 -22.94
N ASN A 193 -7.98 -2.14 -22.67
CA ASN A 193 -7.67 -3.19 -23.63
C ASN A 193 -8.86 -4.14 -23.87
N VAL A 194 -9.56 -4.53 -22.80
CA VAL A 194 -10.73 -5.42 -22.89
C VAL A 194 -11.89 -4.73 -23.61
N HIS A 195 -12.19 -3.47 -23.27
CA HIS A 195 -13.26 -2.70 -23.91
C HIS A 195 -12.97 -2.43 -25.39
N GLN A 196 -11.71 -2.18 -25.77
CA GLN A 196 -11.35 -2.02 -27.18
C GLN A 196 -11.56 -3.31 -27.98
N ALA A 197 -11.28 -4.47 -27.37
CA ALA A 197 -11.46 -5.77 -28.01
C ALA A 197 -12.92 -6.23 -28.06
N HIS A 198 -13.71 -5.89 -27.03
CA HIS A 198 -15.09 -6.33 -26.85
C HIS A 198 -16.05 -5.17 -26.56
N PRO A 199 -16.19 -4.19 -27.46
CA PRO A 199 -17.13 -3.09 -27.27
C PRO A 199 -18.60 -3.55 -27.19
N ASP A 200 -18.89 -4.79 -27.58
CA ASP A 200 -20.20 -5.44 -27.51
C ASP A 200 -20.56 -5.97 -26.11
N TRP A 201 -19.60 -6.06 -25.18
CA TRP A 201 -19.86 -6.48 -23.81
C TRP A 201 -20.54 -5.38 -23.00
N LYS A 202 -21.27 -5.78 -21.96
CA LYS A 202 -21.87 -4.86 -20.99
C LYS A 202 -20.96 -4.69 -19.79
N TYR A 203 -20.51 -3.47 -19.56
CA TYR A 203 -19.57 -3.15 -18.49
C TYR A 203 -20.26 -2.48 -17.30
N ALA A 204 -19.93 -2.99 -16.11
CA ALA A 204 -20.20 -2.34 -14.83
C ALA A 204 -18.85 -2.06 -14.15
N VAL A 205 -18.61 -0.81 -13.76
CA VAL A 205 -17.34 -0.41 -13.16
C VAL A 205 -17.54 0.29 -11.83
N LEU A 206 -16.95 -0.26 -10.77
CA LEU A 206 -16.94 0.35 -9.44
C LEU A 206 -16.04 1.60 -9.44
N VAL A 207 -16.59 2.74 -9.05
CA VAL A 207 -15.88 4.02 -8.95
C VAL A 207 -16.23 4.72 -7.63
N ARG A 208 -15.20 5.28 -6.98
CA ARG A 208 -15.29 5.80 -5.61
C ARG A 208 -16.25 6.97 -5.43
N ASN A 209 -16.43 7.79 -6.47
CA ASN A 209 -17.24 9.01 -6.39
C ASN A 209 -17.70 9.47 -7.78
N GLN A 210 -18.54 10.51 -7.79
CA GLN A 210 -19.12 11.09 -8.99
C GLN A 210 -18.07 11.66 -9.95
N ASP A 211 -16.99 12.24 -9.44
CA ASP A 211 -15.92 12.78 -10.30
C ASP A 211 -15.22 11.66 -11.08
N LYS A 212 -14.98 10.52 -10.41
CA LYS A 212 -14.44 9.32 -11.06
C LYS A 212 -15.43 8.69 -12.01
N ALA A 213 -16.73 8.72 -11.69
CA ALA A 213 -17.77 8.31 -12.63
C ALA A 213 -17.75 9.17 -13.91
N ALA A 214 -17.75 10.50 -13.77
CA ALA A 214 -17.69 11.45 -14.87
C ALA A 214 -16.40 11.29 -15.70
N GLN A 215 -15.27 11.06 -15.04
CA GLN A 215 -14.00 10.77 -15.72
C GLN A 215 -14.10 9.56 -16.64
N VAL A 216 -14.73 8.47 -16.18
CA VAL A 216 -14.94 7.26 -17.00
C VAL A 216 -15.96 7.53 -18.11
N THR A 217 -17.14 8.04 -17.78
CA THR A 217 -18.24 8.19 -18.75
C THR A 217 -17.96 9.24 -19.83
N SER A 218 -17.07 10.20 -19.56
CA SER A 218 -16.60 11.14 -20.60
C SER A 218 -15.87 10.46 -21.76
N GLN A 219 -15.25 9.31 -21.52
CA GLN A 219 -14.53 8.52 -22.52
C GLN A 219 -15.33 7.29 -22.97
N TYR A 220 -16.18 6.76 -22.10
CA TYR A 220 -16.95 5.54 -22.31
C TYR A 220 -18.43 5.77 -21.92
N PRO A 221 -19.23 6.42 -22.78
CA PRO A 221 -20.60 6.81 -22.44
C PRO A 221 -21.55 5.63 -22.20
N ASP A 222 -21.25 4.46 -22.79
CA ASP A 222 -22.10 3.26 -22.71
C ASP A 222 -21.78 2.38 -21.48
N VAL A 223 -20.81 2.79 -20.65
CA VAL A 223 -20.38 2.03 -19.47
C VAL A 223 -21.19 2.41 -18.24
N ARG A 224 -21.71 1.42 -17.51
CA ARG A 224 -22.43 1.64 -16.25
C ARG A 224 -21.45 1.83 -15.10
N THR A 225 -21.41 3.05 -14.55
CA THR A 225 -20.65 3.32 -13.33
C THR A 225 -21.45 2.95 -12.09
N VAL A 226 -20.81 2.23 -11.16
CA VAL A 226 -21.37 1.85 -9.86
C VAL A 226 -20.62 2.64 -8.79
N LEU A 227 -21.35 3.43 -8.00
CA LEU A 227 -20.73 4.23 -6.95
C LEU A 227 -20.48 3.36 -5.71
N GLY A 228 -19.22 3.29 -5.31
CA GLY A 228 -18.80 2.59 -4.10
C GLY A 228 -17.28 2.54 -4.00
N ASP A 229 -16.81 2.37 -2.77
CA ASP A 229 -15.42 2.08 -2.45
C ASP A 229 -15.24 0.59 -2.10
N LEU A 230 -14.06 0.20 -1.67
CA LEU A 230 -13.75 -1.21 -1.34
C LEU A 230 -14.44 -1.69 -0.05
N ASP A 231 -14.95 -0.76 0.76
CA ASP A 231 -15.77 -1.02 1.95
C ASP A 231 -17.27 -1.06 1.65
N SER A 232 -17.67 -0.80 0.40
CA SER A 232 -19.05 -0.88 -0.05
C SER A 232 -19.47 -2.34 -0.31
N LEU A 233 -19.31 -3.20 0.71
CA LEU A 233 -19.34 -4.66 0.60
C LEU A 233 -20.64 -5.19 -0.04
N ALA A 234 -21.79 -4.64 0.36
CA ALA A 234 -23.08 -5.05 -0.19
C ALA A 234 -23.23 -4.69 -1.69
N VAL A 235 -22.62 -3.58 -2.11
CA VAL A 235 -22.59 -3.17 -3.52
C VAL A 235 -21.70 -4.12 -4.31
N ILE A 236 -20.51 -4.44 -3.78
CA ILE A 236 -19.57 -5.38 -4.40
C ILE A 236 -20.21 -6.77 -4.55
N GLU A 237 -20.83 -7.29 -3.49
CA GLU A 237 -21.50 -8.58 -3.50
C GLU A 237 -22.61 -8.65 -4.56
N GLU A 238 -23.46 -7.63 -4.62
CA GLU A 238 -24.58 -7.60 -5.59
C GLU A 238 -24.09 -7.44 -7.04
N GLU A 239 -23.06 -6.62 -7.30
CA GLU A 239 -22.50 -6.50 -8.65
C GLU A 239 -21.82 -7.80 -9.11
N VAL A 240 -21.08 -8.47 -8.21
CA VAL A 240 -20.41 -9.74 -8.50
C VAL A 240 -21.43 -10.84 -8.79
N LYS A 241 -22.50 -10.94 -8.01
CA LYS A 241 -23.61 -11.90 -8.20
C LYS A 241 -24.28 -11.80 -9.58
N ASN A 242 -24.26 -10.61 -10.19
CA ASN A 242 -24.90 -10.35 -11.47
C ASN A 242 -23.92 -10.42 -12.66
N ALA A 243 -22.62 -10.59 -12.41
CA ALA A 243 -21.59 -10.58 -13.45
C ALA A 243 -21.28 -11.98 -13.97
N ASP A 244 -21.00 -12.10 -15.28
CA ASP A 244 -20.50 -13.35 -15.85
C ASP A 244 -18.97 -13.43 -15.72
N ILE A 245 -18.27 -12.31 -15.87
CA ILE A 245 -16.81 -12.20 -15.74
C ILE A 245 -16.49 -11.05 -14.78
N VAL A 246 -15.64 -11.31 -13.77
CA VAL A 246 -15.22 -10.33 -12.78
C VAL A 246 -13.72 -10.10 -12.88
N PHE A 247 -13.33 -8.86 -13.20
CA PHE A 247 -11.94 -8.40 -13.14
C PHE A 247 -11.69 -7.67 -11.83
N ASN A 248 -11.13 -8.37 -10.84
CA ASN A 248 -10.72 -7.73 -9.59
C ASN A 248 -9.29 -7.19 -9.70
N CYS A 249 -9.17 -5.89 -10.01
CA CYS A 249 -7.89 -5.19 -10.18
C CYS A 249 -7.72 -4.02 -9.20
N ALA A 250 -8.53 -3.96 -8.14
CA ALA A 250 -8.64 -2.74 -7.34
C ALA A 250 -7.58 -2.64 -6.25
N ASP A 251 -7.42 -3.70 -5.46
CA ASP A 251 -6.45 -3.80 -4.38
C ASP A 251 -6.26 -5.29 -4.03
N CYS A 252 -5.01 -5.77 -4.04
CA CYS A 252 -4.66 -7.15 -3.72
C CYS A 252 -4.52 -7.42 -2.21
N ASP A 253 -4.65 -6.40 -1.36
CA ASP A 253 -4.48 -6.50 0.10
C ASP A 253 -5.77 -6.16 0.87
N HIS A 254 -6.86 -5.79 0.17
CA HIS A 254 -8.14 -5.41 0.80
C HIS A 254 -9.07 -6.60 1.09
N VAL A 255 -8.83 -7.28 2.22
CA VAL A 255 -9.54 -8.48 2.70
C VAL A 255 -11.06 -8.37 2.64
N ALA A 256 -11.66 -7.31 3.19
CA ALA A 256 -13.12 -7.20 3.27
C ALA A 256 -13.78 -7.20 1.88
N SER A 257 -13.11 -6.63 0.87
CA SER A 257 -13.61 -6.61 -0.50
C SER A 257 -13.49 -7.99 -1.15
N ALA A 258 -12.42 -8.73 -0.86
CA ALA A 258 -12.23 -10.10 -1.31
C ALA A 258 -13.28 -11.04 -0.70
N GLU A 259 -13.63 -10.87 0.58
CA GLU A 259 -14.72 -11.61 1.22
C GLU A 259 -16.08 -11.29 0.58
N ALA A 260 -16.35 -10.02 0.26
CA ALA A 260 -17.58 -9.61 -0.44
C ALA A 260 -17.67 -10.22 -1.85
N ILE A 261 -16.56 -10.22 -2.61
CA ILE A 261 -16.47 -10.92 -3.90
C ILE A 261 -16.72 -12.41 -3.70
N ALA A 262 -16.09 -13.04 -2.71
CA ALA A 262 -16.23 -14.47 -2.41
C ALA A 262 -17.66 -14.86 -1.97
N LYS A 263 -18.45 -13.92 -1.44
CA LYS A 263 -19.89 -14.08 -1.19
C LYS A 263 -20.69 -13.94 -2.48
N GLY A 264 -20.42 -12.91 -3.28
CA GLY A 264 -21.11 -12.67 -4.55
C GLY A 264 -20.98 -13.87 -5.50
N VAL A 265 -19.77 -14.39 -5.68
CA VAL A 265 -19.53 -15.54 -6.58
C VAL A 265 -20.24 -16.82 -6.12
N ALA A 266 -20.54 -16.96 -4.82
CA ALA A 266 -21.22 -18.14 -4.29
C ALA A 266 -22.70 -18.23 -4.71
N HIS A 267 -23.27 -17.17 -5.30
CA HIS A 267 -24.61 -17.19 -5.86
C HIS A 267 -24.69 -17.81 -7.27
N HIS A 268 -23.55 -18.09 -7.91
CA HIS A 268 -23.52 -18.69 -9.23
C HIS A 268 -23.78 -20.19 -9.19
N THR A 269 -24.35 -20.71 -10.27
CA THR A 269 -24.67 -22.13 -10.44
C THR A 269 -23.89 -22.71 -11.61
N PRO A 270 -23.81 -24.04 -11.76
CA PRO A 270 -23.15 -24.65 -12.92
C PRO A 270 -23.77 -24.25 -14.27
N GLU A 271 -25.05 -23.88 -14.30
CA GLU A 271 -25.76 -23.39 -15.50
C GLU A 271 -25.45 -21.92 -15.80
N LYS A 272 -25.06 -21.15 -14.79
CA LYS A 272 -24.63 -19.74 -14.92
C LYS A 272 -23.34 -19.50 -14.11
N PRO A 273 -22.21 -20.08 -14.55
CA PRO A 273 -20.95 -19.96 -13.83
C PRO A 273 -20.39 -18.53 -13.90
N VAL A 274 -19.45 -18.22 -13.01
CA VAL A 274 -18.70 -16.96 -12.99
C VAL A 274 -17.21 -17.22 -13.14
N TRP A 275 -16.54 -16.35 -13.89
CA TRP A 275 -15.09 -16.32 -14.03
C TRP A 275 -14.51 -15.13 -13.30
N LEU A 276 -13.77 -15.40 -12.23
CA LEU A 276 -13.14 -14.39 -11.39
C LEU A 276 -11.64 -14.32 -11.71
N ILE A 277 -11.23 -13.22 -12.33
CA ILE A 277 -9.84 -12.90 -12.66
C ILE A 277 -9.34 -11.89 -11.63
N HIS A 278 -8.56 -12.37 -10.68
CA HIS A 278 -8.03 -11.58 -9.57
C HIS A 278 -6.59 -11.16 -9.81
N THR A 279 -6.30 -9.89 -9.55
CA THR A 279 -4.95 -9.34 -9.54
C THR A 279 -4.35 -9.46 -8.15
N SER A 280 -3.24 -10.18 -8.06
CA SER A 280 -2.34 -10.21 -6.91
C SER A 280 -1.02 -9.53 -7.32
N GLY A 281 0.14 -10.01 -6.86
CA GLY A 281 1.43 -9.48 -7.25
C GLY A 281 2.59 -10.39 -6.87
N THR A 282 3.71 -10.34 -7.61
CA THR A 282 4.90 -11.15 -7.26
C THR A 282 5.63 -10.63 -6.01
N GLY A 283 5.13 -9.58 -5.36
CA GLY A 283 5.49 -9.24 -3.98
C GLY A 283 5.31 -10.44 -3.04
N ILE A 284 4.38 -11.36 -3.35
CA ILE A 284 4.21 -12.62 -2.62
C ILE A 284 5.49 -13.49 -2.59
N LEU A 285 6.42 -13.30 -3.53
CA LEU A 285 7.67 -14.07 -3.63
C LEU A 285 8.82 -13.48 -2.79
N THR A 286 8.63 -12.33 -2.14
CA THR A 286 9.70 -11.63 -1.39
C THR A 286 9.81 -12.09 0.06
N VAL A 287 9.14 -13.19 0.44
CA VAL A 287 8.99 -13.66 1.84
C VAL A 287 10.31 -13.83 2.57
N GLU A 288 11.36 -14.29 1.88
CA GLU A 288 12.69 -14.47 2.47
C GLU A 288 13.33 -13.14 2.90
N ASP A 289 13.19 -12.08 2.10
CA ASP A 289 13.76 -10.76 2.41
C ASP A 289 13.10 -10.17 3.65
N PHE A 290 11.77 -10.30 3.78
CA PHE A 290 11.04 -9.86 4.97
C PHE A 290 11.39 -10.68 6.21
N ARG A 291 11.45 -12.02 6.12
CA ARG A 291 11.77 -12.89 7.26
C ARG A 291 13.20 -12.69 7.78
N THR A 292 14.14 -12.48 6.87
CA THR A 292 15.56 -12.28 7.22
C THR A 292 15.88 -10.81 7.49
N ASN A 293 14.98 -9.89 7.15
CA ASN A 293 15.19 -8.44 7.17
C ASN A 293 16.52 -8.05 6.52
N THR A 294 16.76 -8.56 5.31
CA THR A 294 17.97 -8.26 4.53
C THR A 294 17.60 -7.84 3.12
N TRP A 295 18.29 -6.80 2.63
CA TRP A 295 17.92 -6.07 1.42
C TRP A 295 19.13 -5.90 0.49
N GLY A 296 18.89 -5.82 -0.81
CA GLY A 296 19.92 -5.62 -1.82
C GLY A 296 20.74 -6.87 -2.15
N LEU A 297 20.37 -8.04 -1.62
CA LEU A 297 21.12 -9.28 -1.76
C LEU A 297 20.62 -10.11 -2.94
N TYR A 298 21.53 -10.91 -3.51
CA TYR A 298 21.15 -11.94 -4.48
C TYR A 298 20.44 -13.10 -3.78
N ARG A 299 19.24 -13.46 -4.25
CA ARG A 299 18.51 -14.66 -3.83
C ARG A 299 18.47 -15.66 -4.96
N ALA A 300 18.90 -16.90 -4.73
CA ALA A 300 18.96 -17.93 -5.78
C ALA A 300 17.61 -18.57 -6.11
N LYS A 301 16.64 -18.53 -5.18
CA LYS A 301 15.33 -19.19 -5.34
C LYS A 301 14.56 -18.57 -6.51
N GLU A 302 14.00 -19.43 -7.34
CA GLU A 302 13.09 -19.08 -8.43
C GLU A 302 11.80 -19.89 -8.31
N HIS A 303 10.72 -19.32 -8.84
CA HIS A 303 9.40 -19.93 -8.94
C HIS A 303 8.95 -19.98 -10.40
N ASN A 304 8.00 -20.85 -10.75
CA ASN A 304 7.36 -20.85 -12.06
C ASN A 304 5.89 -21.27 -11.93
N ASP A 305 5.05 -20.75 -12.82
CA ASP A 305 3.60 -20.97 -12.79
C ASP A 305 3.13 -22.22 -13.56
N TRP A 306 4.07 -23.04 -14.06
CA TRP A 306 3.77 -24.24 -14.82
C TRP A 306 3.96 -25.51 -13.98
N GLU A 307 5.19 -26.02 -13.90
CA GLU A 307 5.54 -27.18 -13.07
C GLU A 307 5.55 -26.82 -11.58
N GLY A 308 5.84 -25.56 -11.26
CA GLY A 308 5.88 -25.05 -9.87
C GLY A 308 4.56 -24.47 -9.37
N VAL A 309 3.44 -24.65 -10.08
CA VAL A 309 2.15 -24.03 -9.70
C VAL A 309 1.69 -24.46 -8.30
N ASP A 310 1.95 -25.72 -7.91
CA ASP A 310 1.58 -26.25 -6.60
C ASP A 310 2.30 -25.50 -5.45
N GLU A 311 3.53 -25.01 -5.70
CA GLU A 311 4.23 -24.16 -4.74
C GLU A 311 3.54 -22.80 -4.61
N LEU A 312 3.16 -22.18 -5.73
CA LEU A 312 2.52 -20.85 -5.74
C LEU A 312 1.17 -20.83 -5.01
N VAL A 313 0.34 -21.84 -5.24
CA VAL A 313 -0.97 -21.94 -4.57
C VAL A 313 -0.85 -22.28 -3.08
N ASN A 314 0.31 -22.76 -2.62
CA ASN A 314 0.61 -23.15 -1.24
C ASN A 314 1.73 -22.32 -0.59
N LEU A 315 1.95 -21.08 -1.05
CA LEU A 315 2.94 -20.18 -0.44
C LEU A 315 2.62 -19.90 1.05
N PRO A 316 3.65 -19.61 1.87
CA PRO A 316 3.48 -19.37 3.30
C PRO A 316 2.48 -18.25 3.62
N ASP A 317 1.73 -18.39 4.72
CA ASP A 317 0.67 -17.45 5.12
C ASP A 317 1.16 -16.02 5.41
N ASP A 318 2.43 -15.84 5.77
CA ASP A 318 3.10 -14.56 5.99
C ASP A 318 3.69 -13.94 4.71
N SER A 319 3.45 -14.56 3.55
CA SER A 319 3.78 -13.95 2.26
C SER A 319 2.82 -12.79 1.97
N LEU A 320 3.32 -11.73 1.32
CA LEU A 320 2.48 -10.59 0.92
C LEU A 320 1.29 -11.04 0.05
N HIS A 321 0.15 -10.36 0.16
CA HIS A 321 -1.09 -10.66 -0.59
C HIS A 321 -1.74 -12.02 -0.26
N ARG A 322 -1.05 -12.92 0.45
CA ARG A 322 -1.50 -14.32 0.64
C ARG A 322 -2.85 -14.42 1.36
N ASN A 323 -3.10 -13.53 2.31
CA ASN A 323 -4.37 -13.42 3.03
C ASN A 323 -5.56 -13.23 2.07
N VAL A 324 -5.40 -12.45 1.01
CA VAL A 324 -6.43 -12.23 -0.02
C VAL A 324 -6.44 -13.35 -1.05
N ASP A 325 -5.27 -13.78 -1.55
CA ASP A 325 -5.15 -14.89 -2.51
C ASP A 325 -5.90 -16.13 -2.01
N LYS A 326 -5.76 -16.47 -0.71
CA LYS A 326 -6.44 -17.62 -0.09
C LYS A 326 -7.97 -17.51 -0.19
N ILE A 327 -8.54 -16.34 0.10
CA ILE A 327 -10.00 -16.12 0.02
C ILE A 327 -10.49 -16.37 -1.41
N ILE A 328 -9.76 -15.88 -2.41
CA ILE A 328 -10.11 -16.04 -3.82
C ILE A 328 -9.98 -17.51 -4.26
N ILE A 329 -8.88 -18.17 -3.91
CA ILE A 329 -8.65 -19.59 -4.22
C ILE A 329 -9.74 -20.46 -3.57
N GLU A 330 -10.03 -20.24 -2.29
CA GLU A 330 -11.07 -20.95 -1.54
C GLU A 330 -12.47 -20.74 -2.12
N ALA A 331 -12.77 -19.56 -2.68
CA ALA A 331 -14.03 -19.34 -3.38
C ALA A 331 -14.22 -20.28 -4.58
N GLY A 332 -13.15 -20.51 -5.37
CA GLY A 332 -13.16 -21.49 -6.46
C GLY A 332 -13.27 -22.93 -5.96
N LEU A 333 -12.52 -23.28 -4.91
CA LEU A 333 -12.52 -24.64 -4.34
C LEU A 333 -13.86 -25.03 -3.71
N ARG A 334 -14.61 -24.07 -3.13
CA ARG A 334 -15.93 -24.33 -2.55
C ARG A 334 -16.98 -24.72 -3.58
N SER A 335 -16.86 -24.26 -4.82
CA SER A 335 -17.88 -24.47 -5.86
C SER A 335 -17.27 -24.54 -7.26
N PRO A 336 -16.38 -25.53 -7.53
CA PRO A 336 -15.53 -25.53 -8.72
C PRO A 336 -16.29 -25.70 -10.04
N GLN A 337 -17.55 -26.13 -9.99
CA GLN A 337 -18.43 -26.20 -11.18
C GLN A 337 -19.04 -24.84 -11.53
N SER A 338 -19.29 -23.98 -10.53
CA SER A 338 -19.94 -22.68 -10.69
C SER A 338 -18.97 -21.49 -10.66
N VAL A 339 -17.82 -21.64 -9.99
CA VAL A 339 -16.85 -20.57 -9.78
C VAL A 339 -15.52 -21.00 -10.38
N LYS A 340 -15.04 -20.22 -11.34
CA LYS A 340 -13.75 -20.40 -12.00
C LYS A 340 -12.84 -19.25 -11.60
N THR A 341 -11.79 -19.52 -10.84
CA THR A 341 -10.88 -18.47 -10.37
C THR A 341 -9.54 -18.51 -11.08
N VAL A 342 -8.96 -17.33 -11.31
CA VAL A 342 -7.57 -17.14 -11.70
C VAL A 342 -6.95 -16.05 -10.85
N VAL A 343 -5.73 -16.28 -10.38
CA VAL A 343 -4.85 -15.30 -9.73
C VAL A 343 -3.76 -14.93 -10.72
N VAL A 344 -3.65 -13.64 -11.05
CA VAL A 344 -2.60 -13.08 -11.90
C VAL A 344 -1.63 -12.31 -11.02
N CYS A 345 -0.36 -12.71 -11.04
CA CYS A 345 0.74 -12.11 -10.28
C CYS A 345 1.72 -11.39 -11.20
N PRO A 346 1.51 -10.10 -11.48
CA PRO A 346 2.47 -9.27 -12.18
C PRO A 346 3.66 -8.88 -11.28
N PRO A 347 4.87 -8.71 -11.85
CA PRO A 347 6.05 -8.29 -11.12
C PRO A 347 6.21 -6.76 -11.14
N THR A 348 7.42 -6.20 -11.34
CA THR A 348 7.56 -4.74 -11.51
C THR A 348 6.84 -4.32 -12.79
N ILE A 349 5.70 -3.63 -12.63
CA ILE A 349 4.91 -3.10 -13.74
C ILE A 349 5.41 -1.71 -14.10
N TYR A 350 5.51 -1.38 -15.39
CA TYR A 350 5.94 -0.06 -15.84
C TYR A 350 5.36 0.31 -17.20
N GLY A 351 5.68 1.53 -17.63
CA GLY A 351 5.24 2.09 -18.91
C GLY A 351 3.93 2.88 -18.84
N PRO A 352 3.61 3.67 -19.87
CA PRO A 352 2.41 4.49 -19.88
C PRO A 352 1.14 3.63 -20.01
N GLY A 353 0.23 3.81 -19.05
CA GLY A 353 -1.14 3.28 -19.14
C GLY A 353 -2.02 4.13 -20.06
N ARG A 354 -3.11 3.55 -20.53
CA ARG A 354 -4.09 4.14 -21.46
C ARG A 354 -5.51 4.19 -20.87
N GLY A 355 -5.66 3.72 -19.63
CA GLY A 355 -6.93 3.78 -18.90
C GLY A 355 -7.39 5.21 -18.60
N PRO A 356 -8.66 5.39 -18.21
CA PRO A 356 -9.24 6.72 -18.02
C PRO A 356 -8.70 7.47 -16.80
N GLY A 357 -8.02 6.78 -15.87
CA GLY A 357 -7.56 7.31 -14.59
C GLY A 357 -6.04 7.42 -14.47
N ASN A 358 -5.46 6.74 -13.47
CA ASN A 358 -4.02 6.73 -13.26
C ASN A 358 -3.32 5.99 -14.42
N GLN A 359 -2.34 6.64 -15.04
CA GLN A 359 -1.55 6.09 -16.14
C GLN A 359 -0.06 5.93 -15.77
N LYS A 360 0.30 6.18 -14.50
CA LYS A 360 1.67 6.17 -14.00
C LYS A 360 1.89 5.00 -13.03
N SER A 361 3.02 4.31 -13.19
CA SER A 361 3.44 3.25 -12.27
C SER A 361 4.10 3.81 -11.00
N VAL A 362 4.66 2.90 -10.19
CA VAL A 362 5.06 3.13 -8.81
C VAL A 362 6.57 2.97 -8.61
N GLN A 363 7.11 1.74 -8.62
CA GLN A 363 8.44 1.45 -8.04
C GLN A 363 9.59 2.22 -8.71
N ALA A 364 9.70 2.17 -10.03
CA ALA A 364 10.76 2.87 -10.77
C ALA A 364 10.57 4.40 -10.77
N TYR A 365 9.32 4.87 -10.72
CA TYR A 365 8.98 6.29 -10.64
C TYR A 365 9.35 6.86 -9.26
N TRP A 366 9.04 6.12 -8.19
CA TRP A 366 9.48 6.47 -6.84
C TRP A 366 11.01 6.50 -6.72
N LEU A 367 11.72 5.57 -7.37
CA LEU A 367 13.18 5.58 -7.39
C LEU A 367 13.72 6.84 -8.08
N ALA A 368 13.20 7.18 -9.26
CA ALA A 368 13.58 8.40 -9.97
C ALA A 368 13.30 9.66 -9.14
N SER A 369 12.10 9.76 -8.56
CA SER A 369 11.75 10.87 -7.65
C SER A 369 12.72 10.95 -6.47
N ALA A 370 13.05 9.83 -5.83
CA ALA A 370 13.96 9.78 -4.68
C ALA A 370 15.38 10.24 -5.06
N VAL A 371 15.91 9.79 -6.20
CA VAL A 371 17.24 10.21 -6.71
C VAL A 371 17.26 11.72 -7.00
N LEU A 372 16.21 12.24 -7.64
CA LEU A 372 16.09 13.66 -8.00
C LEU A 372 15.99 14.56 -6.74
N GLN A 373 15.14 14.18 -5.79
CA GLN A 373 14.98 14.91 -4.52
C GLN A 373 16.26 14.90 -3.69
N ARG A 374 16.93 13.75 -3.62
CA ARG A 374 18.22 13.60 -2.93
C ARG A 374 19.37 14.30 -3.65
N LYS A 375 19.21 14.60 -4.94
CA LYS A 375 20.25 15.12 -5.84
C LYS A 375 21.48 14.23 -5.92
N LYS A 376 21.35 12.93 -5.66
CA LYS A 376 22.46 11.96 -5.70
C LYS A 376 21.91 10.54 -5.75
N GLY A 377 22.48 9.73 -6.65
CA GLY A 377 22.14 8.31 -6.77
C GLY A 377 22.44 7.51 -5.51
N PHE A 378 21.76 6.38 -5.33
CA PHE A 378 21.97 5.48 -4.20
C PHE A 378 21.73 4.02 -4.58
N LEU A 379 22.33 3.10 -3.81
CA LEU A 379 22.08 1.65 -3.84
C LEU A 379 21.39 1.21 -2.55
N VAL A 380 20.52 0.19 -2.64
CA VAL A 380 20.02 -0.52 -1.46
C VAL A 380 20.91 -1.75 -1.27
N GLY A 381 21.57 -1.86 -0.12
CA GLY A 381 22.53 -2.92 0.16
C GLY A 381 23.56 -3.10 -0.96
N GLU A 382 23.81 -4.35 -1.38
CA GLU A 382 24.74 -4.65 -2.47
C GLU A 382 24.17 -4.37 -3.87
N GLY A 383 22.85 -4.10 -3.99
CA GLY A 383 22.15 -3.91 -5.25
C GLY A 383 22.19 -5.12 -6.18
N LYS A 384 22.26 -6.34 -5.64
CA LYS A 384 22.30 -7.62 -6.39
C LYS A 384 20.96 -8.34 -6.43
N ASN A 385 19.94 -7.78 -5.81
CA ASN A 385 18.58 -8.31 -5.81
C ASN A 385 17.95 -8.23 -7.22
N ILE A 386 17.16 -9.25 -7.55
CA ILE A 386 16.61 -9.46 -8.89
C ILE A 386 15.09 -9.39 -8.82
N TRP A 387 14.50 -8.63 -9.74
CA TRP A 387 13.06 -8.67 -10.00
C TRP A 387 12.80 -9.02 -11.46
N HIS A 388 11.59 -9.51 -11.72
CA HIS A 388 11.06 -9.56 -13.07
C HIS A 388 10.29 -8.29 -13.40
N GLN A 389 10.03 -8.05 -14.69
CA GLN A 389 9.40 -6.83 -15.16
C GLN A 389 8.26 -7.13 -16.14
N VAL A 390 7.27 -6.27 -16.25
CA VAL A 390 6.28 -6.33 -17.33
C VAL A 390 5.78 -4.94 -17.69
N HIS A 391 5.66 -4.64 -18.98
CA HIS A 391 5.02 -3.40 -19.41
C HIS A 391 3.50 -3.52 -19.20
N VAL A 392 2.83 -2.50 -18.66
CA VAL A 392 1.39 -2.57 -18.31
C VAL A 392 0.50 -2.95 -19.50
N GLN A 393 0.84 -2.46 -20.69
CA GLN A 393 0.15 -2.83 -21.94
C GLN A 393 0.31 -4.32 -22.28
N ASP A 394 1.49 -4.91 -22.07
CA ASP A 394 1.69 -6.35 -22.27
C ASP A 394 0.96 -7.17 -21.20
N LEU A 395 1.00 -6.71 -19.94
CA LEU A 395 0.26 -7.32 -18.84
C LEU A 395 -1.23 -7.39 -19.16
N SER A 396 -1.81 -6.30 -19.66
CA SER A 396 -3.24 -6.24 -20.00
C SER A 396 -3.65 -7.26 -21.07
N ASN A 397 -2.71 -7.72 -21.93
CA ASN A 397 -2.99 -8.76 -22.90
C ASN A 397 -3.24 -10.12 -22.24
N VAL A 398 -2.65 -10.39 -21.07
CA VAL A 398 -2.96 -11.60 -20.26
C VAL A 398 -4.40 -11.53 -19.78
N TYR A 399 -4.82 -10.40 -19.20
CA TYR A 399 -6.19 -10.21 -18.72
C TYR A 399 -7.21 -10.30 -19.85
N ARG A 400 -6.93 -9.68 -21.00
CA ARG A 400 -7.77 -9.79 -22.19
C ARG A 400 -7.92 -11.25 -22.62
N ALA A 401 -6.82 -11.98 -22.77
CA ALA A 401 -6.87 -13.39 -23.17
C ALA A 401 -7.60 -14.29 -22.15
N LEU A 402 -7.47 -14.01 -20.85
CA LEU A 402 -8.26 -14.69 -19.81
C LEU A 402 -9.76 -14.36 -19.91
N GLY A 403 -10.09 -13.09 -20.22
CA GLY A 403 -11.46 -12.66 -20.51
C GLY A 403 -12.04 -13.35 -21.74
N ASP A 404 -11.28 -13.42 -22.84
CA ASP A 404 -11.66 -14.15 -24.07
C ASP A 404 -11.94 -15.62 -23.76
N ALA A 405 -11.06 -16.25 -22.97
CA ALA A 405 -11.21 -17.63 -22.54
C ALA A 405 -12.45 -17.82 -21.67
N ALA A 406 -12.72 -16.92 -20.72
CA ALA A 406 -13.91 -16.94 -19.89
C ALA A 406 -15.20 -16.85 -20.72
N ALA A 407 -15.26 -15.89 -21.66
CA ALA A 407 -16.40 -15.74 -22.57
C ALA A 407 -16.63 -16.97 -23.45
N ALA A 408 -15.56 -17.72 -23.78
CA ALA A 408 -15.62 -18.99 -24.49
C ALA A 408 -15.87 -20.23 -23.61
N GLY A 409 -16.30 -20.05 -22.35
CA GLY A 409 -16.60 -21.17 -21.43
C GLY A 409 -15.37 -21.77 -20.74
N GLY A 410 -14.27 -21.03 -20.67
CA GLY A 410 -13.00 -21.43 -20.04
C GLY A 410 -11.82 -21.54 -21.03
N GLY A 411 -12.09 -21.75 -22.32
CA GLY A 411 -11.11 -21.75 -23.39
C GLY A 411 -9.87 -22.63 -23.14
N ASN A 412 -8.71 -22.18 -23.61
CA ASN A 412 -7.42 -22.85 -23.36
C ASN A 412 -6.79 -22.48 -22.02
N ALA A 413 -7.40 -21.56 -21.26
CA ALA A 413 -6.91 -21.17 -19.95
C ALA A 413 -7.16 -22.29 -18.93
N THR A 414 -6.25 -22.42 -17.98
CA THR A 414 -6.50 -23.15 -16.74
C THR A 414 -7.09 -22.23 -15.68
N TRP A 415 -7.92 -22.81 -14.81
CA TRP A 415 -8.66 -22.14 -13.74
C TRP A 415 -8.51 -22.94 -12.44
N ASN A 416 -8.92 -22.36 -11.31
CA ASN A 416 -8.94 -22.98 -9.98
C ASN A 416 -7.56 -23.44 -9.50
N ASP A 417 -7.36 -24.74 -9.24
CA ASP A 417 -6.11 -25.35 -8.76
C ASP A 417 -4.92 -25.07 -9.69
N LYS A 418 -5.18 -24.88 -10.98
CA LYS A 418 -4.18 -24.48 -11.99
C LYS A 418 -4.36 -23.04 -12.48
N GLY A 419 -5.15 -22.24 -11.77
CA GLY A 419 -5.49 -20.86 -12.10
C GLY A 419 -4.47 -19.83 -11.65
N TYR A 420 -3.21 -20.18 -11.39
CA TYR A 420 -2.19 -19.21 -10.96
C TYR A 420 -1.29 -18.84 -12.15
N TYR A 421 -1.21 -17.55 -12.48
CA TYR A 421 -0.46 -17.03 -13.63
C TYR A 421 0.53 -15.98 -13.17
N LEU A 422 1.82 -16.24 -13.38
CA LEU A 422 2.82 -15.19 -13.34
C LEU A 422 2.76 -14.44 -14.68
N ALA A 423 3.11 -13.15 -14.69
CA ALA A 423 3.05 -12.32 -15.89
C ALA A 423 4.28 -11.42 -16.04
N GLU A 424 5.40 -11.99 -16.51
CA GLU A 424 6.67 -11.27 -16.70
C GLU A 424 7.21 -11.26 -18.13
N ASN A 425 8.10 -10.30 -18.43
CA ASN A 425 8.88 -10.15 -19.65
C ASN A 425 10.36 -9.87 -19.34
N GLY A 426 11.01 -10.87 -18.74
CA GLY A 426 12.41 -10.89 -18.37
C GLY A 426 12.68 -10.36 -16.95
N GLN A 427 13.94 -10.55 -16.56
CA GLN A 427 14.48 -10.11 -15.28
C GLN A 427 15.35 -8.86 -15.42
N PHE A 428 15.55 -8.15 -14.31
CA PHE A 428 16.55 -7.10 -14.15
C PHE A 428 17.13 -7.12 -12.73
N VAL A 429 18.30 -6.52 -12.58
CA VAL A 429 18.96 -6.31 -11.28
C VAL A 429 18.66 -4.89 -10.81
N TRP A 430 18.14 -4.73 -9.59
CA TRP A 430 17.77 -3.40 -9.08
C TRP A 430 18.94 -2.43 -9.01
N GLY A 431 20.13 -2.90 -8.62
CA GLY A 431 21.33 -2.06 -8.62
C GLY A 431 21.69 -1.48 -9.99
N ASP A 432 21.37 -2.19 -11.08
CA ASP A 432 21.58 -1.68 -12.44
C ASP A 432 20.58 -0.56 -12.79
N ILE A 433 19.32 -0.72 -12.40
CA ILE A 433 18.28 0.30 -12.55
C ILE A 433 18.65 1.55 -11.72
N GLN A 434 19.08 1.36 -10.48
CA GLN A 434 19.51 2.46 -9.59
C GLN A 434 20.67 3.26 -10.17
N ARG A 435 21.71 2.57 -10.70
CA ARG A 435 22.83 3.22 -11.39
C ARG A 435 22.37 3.96 -12.64
N GLN A 436 21.49 3.36 -13.44
CA GLN A 436 21.06 3.98 -14.67
C GLN A 436 20.15 5.19 -14.45
N VAL A 437 19.28 5.17 -13.45
CA VAL A 437 18.49 6.36 -13.06
C VAL A 437 19.43 7.51 -12.67
N ALA A 438 20.47 7.24 -11.87
CA ALA A 438 21.46 8.26 -11.51
C ALA A 438 22.23 8.78 -12.72
N GLN A 439 22.70 7.88 -13.60
CA GLN A 439 23.39 8.23 -14.84
C GLN A 439 22.54 9.14 -15.73
N VAL A 440 21.29 8.75 -15.99
CA VAL A 440 20.36 9.51 -16.83
C VAL A 440 20.02 10.87 -16.20
N ALA A 441 19.78 10.92 -14.89
CA ALA A 441 19.52 12.18 -14.20
C ALA A 441 20.73 13.14 -14.27
N TYR A 442 21.95 12.61 -14.20
CA TYR A 442 23.18 13.38 -14.35
C TYR A 442 23.36 13.89 -15.79
N GLU A 443 23.16 13.05 -16.80
CA GLU A 443 23.23 13.44 -18.21
C GLU A 443 22.22 14.55 -18.55
N LYS A 444 21.04 14.51 -17.92
CA LYS A 444 20.00 15.54 -17.99
C LYS A 444 20.28 16.77 -17.13
N LYS A 445 21.42 16.82 -16.41
CA LYS A 445 21.84 17.91 -15.51
C LYS A 445 20.90 18.16 -14.33
N LEU A 446 20.12 17.15 -13.94
CA LEU A 446 19.18 17.21 -12.82
C LEU A 446 19.87 16.92 -11.48
N ILE A 447 20.99 16.22 -11.51
CA ILE A 447 21.86 15.95 -10.36
C ILE A 447 23.33 16.24 -10.72
N PRO A 448 24.20 16.56 -9.74
CA PRO A 448 25.59 16.98 -9.99
C PRO A 448 26.57 15.85 -10.30
N SER A 449 26.25 14.57 -10.02
CA SER A 449 27.12 13.41 -10.27
C SER A 449 26.27 12.17 -10.58
N PRO A 450 26.73 11.26 -11.46
CA PRO A 450 26.08 9.97 -11.71
C PRO A 450 26.42 8.91 -10.64
N ASP A 451 27.34 9.20 -9.73
CA ASP A 451 27.82 8.24 -8.74
C ASP A 451 26.70 7.76 -7.83
N VAL A 452 26.73 6.46 -7.53
CA VAL A 452 25.84 5.84 -6.55
C VAL A 452 26.63 5.40 -5.33
N GLU A 453 25.99 5.47 -4.17
CA GLU A 453 26.52 4.92 -2.92
C GLU A 453 25.48 4.04 -2.25
N SER A 454 25.90 2.96 -1.60
CA SER A 454 24.99 2.24 -0.71
C SER A 454 24.65 3.14 0.47
N ILE A 455 23.36 3.30 0.77
CA ILE A 455 22.89 4.07 1.92
C ILE A 455 22.29 3.12 2.98
N PRO A 456 22.30 3.52 4.27
CA PRO A 456 21.66 2.73 5.33
C PRO A 456 20.16 2.56 5.10
N ASP A 457 19.60 1.45 5.56
CA ASP A 457 18.18 1.11 5.40
C ASP A 457 17.24 2.22 5.91
N ALA A 458 17.59 2.87 7.02
CA ALA A 458 16.83 4.00 7.55
C ALA A 458 16.73 5.16 6.56
N GLN A 459 17.81 5.47 5.83
CA GLN A 459 17.78 6.52 4.80
C GLN A 459 16.96 6.10 3.58
N VAL A 460 16.97 4.81 3.21
CA VAL A 460 16.09 4.30 2.15
C VAL A 460 14.62 4.51 2.54
N THR A 461 14.27 4.17 3.79
CA THR A 461 12.91 4.33 4.34
C THR A 461 12.50 5.81 4.45
N GLU A 462 13.42 6.71 4.79
CA GLU A 462 13.16 8.16 4.81
C GLU A 462 12.86 8.70 3.41
N LEU A 463 13.56 8.21 2.38
CA LEU A 463 13.28 8.57 0.98
C LEU A 463 11.93 8.03 0.51
N ASN A 464 11.60 6.80 0.92
CA ASN A 464 10.31 6.18 0.66
C ASN A 464 10.07 5.07 1.68
N GLN A 465 8.95 5.12 2.40
CA GLN A 465 8.63 4.11 3.42
C GLN A 465 8.57 2.66 2.89
N PHE A 466 8.33 2.49 1.59
CA PHE A 466 8.34 1.20 0.89
C PHE A 466 9.63 0.94 0.11
N GLY A 467 10.65 1.79 0.22
CA GLY A 467 11.86 1.74 -0.61
C GLY A 467 12.68 0.46 -0.43
N LEU A 468 12.75 -0.09 0.79
CA LEU A 468 13.43 -1.37 1.06
C LEU A 468 12.74 -2.53 0.33
N TYR A 469 11.40 -2.59 0.41
CA TYR A 469 10.62 -3.54 -0.37
C TYR A 469 10.78 -3.30 -1.87
N ALA A 470 10.55 -2.07 -2.33
CA ALA A 470 10.47 -1.74 -3.75
C ALA A 470 11.81 -1.90 -4.48
N TRP A 471 12.93 -1.59 -3.84
CA TRP A 471 14.24 -1.54 -4.51
C TRP A 471 15.27 -2.50 -3.91
N GLY A 472 14.99 -3.06 -2.72
CA GLY A 472 15.90 -3.94 -2.00
C GLY A 472 15.46 -5.41 -1.95
N SER A 473 14.20 -5.74 -2.19
CA SER A 473 13.74 -7.14 -2.18
C SER A 473 14.05 -7.86 -3.51
N SER A 474 13.90 -9.18 -3.53
CA SER A 474 14.05 -10.04 -4.69
C SER A 474 12.74 -10.77 -5.01
N SER A 475 12.32 -10.77 -6.27
CA SER A 475 11.09 -11.42 -6.74
C SER A 475 11.33 -12.13 -8.08
N ARG A 476 11.43 -13.46 -8.03
CA ARG A 476 11.87 -14.29 -9.16
C ARG A 476 10.84 -15.35 -9.52
N GLY A 477 9.94 -15.01 -10.44
CA GLY A 477 8.88 -15.91 -10.92
C GLY A 477 8.80 -15.91 -12.44
N HIS A 478 8.86 -17.09 -13.07
CA HIS A 478 8.81 -17.28 -14.52
C HIS A 478 7.38 -17.52 -15.03
N ALA A 479 6.94 -16.75 -16.03
CA ALA A 479 5.59 -16.77 -16.59
C ALA A 479 5.45 -17.73 -17.77
N LEU A 480 5.41 -19.03 -17.51
CA LEU A 480 5.36 -20.06 -18.55
C LEU A 480 3.92 -20.34 -19.01
N ARG A 481 2.94 -20.25 -18.10
CA ARG A 481 1.55 -20.65 -18.34
C ARG A 481 0.85 -19.78 -19.37
N ALA A 482 0.89 -18.45 -19.21
CA ALA A 482 0.26 -17.52 -20.15
C ALA A 482 0.85 -17.66 -21.57
N ARG A 483 2.18 -17.83 -21.67
CA ARG A 483 2.85 -18.03 -22.96
C ARG A 483 2.40 -19.30 -23.67
N LYS A 484 2.28 -20.41 -22.93
CA LYS A 484 1.90 -21.71 -23.50
C LYS A 484 0.41 -21.80 -23.84
N LEU A 485 -0.46 -21.29 -22.98
CA LEU A 485 -1.91 -21.50 -23.10
C LEU A 485 -2.64 -20.38 -23.83
N LEU A 486 -2.17 -19.14 -23.68
CA LEU A 486 -2.86 -17.95 -24.20
C LEU A 486 -2.16 -17.35 -25.42
N GLY A 487 -1.06 -17.95 -25.87
CA GLY A 487 -0.21 -17.39 -26.94
C GLY A 487 0.36 -16.02 -26.57
N TRP A 488 0.45 -15.70 -25.28
CA TRP A 488 0.92 -14.40 -24.81
C TRP A 488 2.40 -14.21 -25.15
N SER A 489 2.71 -13.17 -25.91
CA SER A 489 4.06 -12.81 -26.33
C SER A 489 4.28 -11.31 -26.07
N PRO A 490 4.84 -10.93 -24.92
CA PRO A 490 5.09 -9.53 -24.58
C PRO A 490 6.19 -8.94 -25.48
N ASN A 491 6.00 -7.71 -25.95
CA ASN A 491 6.87 -7.09 -26.95
C ASN A 491 7.16 -5.59 -26.72
N LYS A 492 6.66 -5.01 -25.62
CA LYS A 492 6.90 -3.62 -25.29
C LYS A 492 8.34 -3.40 -24.83
N PRO A 493 8.86 -2.15 -24.91
CA PRO A 493 10.19 -1.82 -24.42
C PRO A 493 10.38 -2.24 -22.97
N SER A 494 11.62 -2.59 -22.61
CA SER A 494 12.03 -2.95 -21.25
C SER A 494 11.96 -1.75 -20.29
N LEU A 495 11.98 -2.00 -18.98
CA LEU A 495 12.05 -0.92 -17.97
C LEU A 495 13.29 -0.08 -18.20
N LYS A 496 14.40 -0.76 -18.51
CA LYS A 496 15.71 -0.17 -18.78
C LYS A 496 15.66 0.87 -19.89
N GLU A 497 14.92 0.58 -20.96
CA GLU A 497 14.75 1.47 -22.11
C GLU A 497 13.88 2.69 -21.79
N LEU A 498 12.95 2.58 -20.82
CA LEU A 498 12.05 3.66 -20.43
C LEU A 498 12.56 4.55 -19.28
N ILE A 499 13.76 4.28 -18.73
CA ILE A 499 14.33 5.11 -17.65
C ILE A 499 14.47 6.59 -18.05
N PRO A 500 14.93 6.97 -19.26
CA PRO A 500 14.98 8.36 -19.69
C PRO A 500 13.65 9.10 -19.53
N GLU A 501 12.56 8.50 -20.01
CA GLU A 501 11.21 9.07 -19.93
C GLU A 501 10.69 9.09 -18.50
N ILE A 502 10.96 8.04 -17.70
CA ILE A 502 10.59 8.00 -16.28
C ILE A 502 11.25 9.17 -15.51
N VAL A 503 12.54 9.42 -15.75
CA VAL A 503 13.26 10.54 -15.14
C VAL A 503 12.65 11.87 -15.58
N ASP A 504 12.31 12.04 -16.86
CA ASP A 504 11.67 13.27 -17.35
C ASP A 504 10.29 13.50 -16.71
N ILE A 505 9.49 12.45 -16.55
CA ILE A 505 8.16 12.52 -15.92
C ILE A 505 8.29 12.99 -14.46
N GLU A 506 9.22 12.40 -13.69
CA GLU A 506 9.38 12.76 -12.28
C GLU A 506 10.07 14.11 -12.09
N ALA A 507 11.03 14.48 -12.95
CA ALA A 507 11.61 15.81 -12.96
C ALA A 507 10.53 16.89 -13.18
N LYS A 508 9.67 16.70 -14.19
CA LYS A 508 8.54 17.58 -14.45
C LYS A 508 7.57 17.65 -13.26
N ALA A 509 7.29 16.50 -12.61
CA ALA A 509 6.41 16.46 -11.44
C ALA A 509 7.01 17.21 -10.22
N LEU A 510 8.34 17.28 -10.13
CA LEU A 510 9.07 18.01 -9.09
C LEU A 510 9.36 19.48 -9.46
N GLY A 511 9.05 19.91 -10.69
CA GLY A 511 9.33 21.26 -11.17
C GLY A 511 10.81 21.55 -11.44
N LEU A 512 11.58 20.53 -11.82
CA LEU A 512 13.01 20.62 -12.17
C LEU A 512 13.25 20.91 -13.66
#